data_AF-A0AAW8XQI5-F1
#
_entry.id   AF-A0AAW8XQI5-F1
#
_cell.length_a   1.000
_cell.length_b   1.000
_cell.length_c   1.000
_cell.angle_alpha   90.00
_cell.angle_beta   90.00
_cell.angle_gamma   90.00
#
_symmetry.space_group_name_H-M   'P 1'
#
loop_
_entity.id
_entity.type
_entity.pdbx_description
1 polymer ?
#
loop_
_entity_poly.entity_id
_entity_poly.type
_entity_poly.pdbx_seq_one_letter_code
_entity_poly.pdbx_strand_id
1 'polypeptide(L)'
;MTGQQKKYVFRELVKNRTDAPQLISYAIYKSHKDERAEFFHAKYGEALVHEKLQEWHDSVANDPQWLDTYRSKADLLIKEIETQAVQNAMPDINLAHQGAITALENAHKIEVDELKQRALDAEKKAREEWTVKTNDWAVNQTKPGWWKRNSLALLKVIGGSVISVLGGAIATACIVGLLAMINPTLSATANSLAKGLVDKLLPADDPTGLGVKSFTNEQPPADNDKKP
;
A
#
# COMPACT_ATOMS: atom_id res chain seq x y z
N MET A 1 33.67 61.06 -27.61
CA MET A 1 32.86 60.16 -28.47
C MET A 1 32.97 58.76 -27.91
N THR A 2 32.07 58.37 -27.01
CA THR A 2 32.01 57.01 -26.47
C THR A 2 31.36 56.11 -27.51
N GLY A 3 32.18 55.33 -28.23
CA GLY A 3 31.68 54.35 -29.19
C GLY A 3 30.78 53.34 -28.48
N GLN A 4 29.50 53.29 -28.84
CA GLN A 4 28.60 52.24 -28.36
C GLN A 4 29.17 50.90 -28.78
N GLN A 5 29.59 50.11 -27.80
CA GLN A 5 30.09 48.77 -28.01
C GLN A 5 28.97 47.93 -28.64
N LYS A 6 29.22 47.36 -29.83
CA LYS A 6 28.26 46.51 -30.54
C LYS A 6 27.81 45.37 -29.62
N LYS A 7 26.54 45.35 -29.23
CA LYS A 7 25.96 44.27 -28.44
C LYS A 7 25.66 43.08 -29.36
N TYR A 8 25.97 41.89 -28.87
CA TYR A 8 25.71 40.65 -29.59
C TYR A 8 24.68 39.84 -28.82
N VAL A 9 23.51 39.59 -29.42
CA VAL A 9 22.42 38.82 -28.78
C VAL A 9 22.90 37.49 -28.21
N PHE A 10 23.82 36.80 -28.90
CA PHE A 10 24.42 35.57 -28.38
C PHE A 10 25.10 35.77 -27.02
N ARG A 11 25.90 36.83 -26.87
CA ARG A 11 26.61 37.12 -25.61
C ARG A 11 25.65 37.57 -24.51
N GLU A 12 24.46 38.05 -24.86
CA GLU A 12 23.44 38.42 -23.89
C GLU A 12 22.58 37.25 -23.44
N LEU A 13 22.23 36.34 -24.35
CA LEU A 13 21.46 35.14 -24.02
C LEU A 13 22.33 34.01 -23.46
N VAL A 14 23.57 33.87 -23.93
CA VAL A 14 24.48 32.77 -23.60
C VAL A 14 25.70 33.30 -22.85
N LYS A 15 25.61 33.25 -21.52
CA LYS A 15 26.73 33.51 -20.60
C LYS A 15 27.53 32.22 -20.36
N ASN A 16 26.87 31.07 -20.34
CA ASN A 16 27.49 29.75 -20.25
C ASN A 16 27.13 28.89 -21.47
N ARG A 17 28.15 28.41 -22.19
CA ARG A 17 27.97 27.58 -23.41
C ARG A 17 27.58 26.14 -23.12
N THR A 18 27.59 25.70 -21.86
CA THR A 18 27.12 24.37 -21.47
C THR A 18 25.71 24.41 -20.88
N ASP A 19 25.12 25.59 -20.75
CA ASP A 19 23.77 25.78 -20.20
C ASP A 19 22.74 25.60 -21.32
N ALA A 20 22.01 24.48 -21.28
CA ALA A 20 21.02 24.12 -22.29
C ALA A 20 19.89 25.17 -22.43
N PRO A 21 19.23 25.65 -21.35
CA PRO A 21 18.29 26.77 -21.41
C PRO A 21 18.80 27.99 -22.18
N GLN A 22 20.05 28.39 -21.95
CA GLN A 22 20.64 29.55 -22.62
C GLN A 22 20.85 29.29 -24.12
N LEU A 23 21.32 28.11 -24.50
CA LEU A 23 21.46 27.71 -25.89
C LEU A 23 20.12 27.62 -26.60
N ILE A 24 19.09 27.07 -25.95
CA ILE A 24 17.73 26.98 -26.48
C ILE A 24 17.16 28.39 -26.67
N SER A 25 17.36 29.29 -25.72
CA SER A 25 16.95 30.70 -25.83
C SER A 25 17.54 31.36 -27.08
N TYR A 26 18.83 31.11 -27.34
CA TYR A 26 19.49 31.62 -28.54
C TYR A 26 18.99 30.95 -29.83
N ALA A 27 18.70 29.65 -29.81
CA ALA A 27 18.10 28.94 -30.93
C ALA A 27 16.72 29.50 -31.29
N ILE A 28 15.87 29.78 -30.30
CA ILE A 28 14.56 30.42 -30.48
C ILE A 28 14.73 31.82 -31.10
N TYR A 29 15.69 32.60 -30.60
CA TYR A 29 16.03 33.90 -31.21
C TYR A 29 16.43 33.74 -32.69
N LYS A 30 17.25 32.74 -33.02
CA LYS A 30 17.69 32.46 -34.39
C LYS A 30 16.53 32.06 -35.31
N SER A 31 15.58 31.26 -34.81
CA SER A 31 14.33 30.94 -35.52
C SER A 31 13.53 32.21 -35.83
N HIS A 32 13.28 33.04 -34.82
CA HIS A 32 12.51 34.28 -35.02
C HIS A 32 13.24 35.27 -35.94
N LYS A 33 14.58 35.28 -35.94
CA LYS A 33 15.36 36.07 -36.92
C LYS A 33 15.09 35.62 -38.36
N ASP A 34 14.96 34.31 -38.58
CA ASP A 34 14.67 33.75 -39.90
C ASP A 34 13.26 34.13 -40.36
N GLU A 35 12.26 33.96 -39.48
CA GLU A 35 10.88 34.40 -39.71
C GLU A 35 10.80 35.92 -40.03
N ARG A 36 11.63 36.73 -39.36
CA ARG A 36 11.72 38.17 -39.64
C ARG A 36 12.35 38.47 -40.98
N ALA A 37 13.35 37.68 -41.41
CA ALA A 37 13.94 37.84 -42.72
C ALA A 37 12.91 37.56 -43.82
N GLU A 38 12.12 36.49 -43.70
CA GLU A 38 11.02 36.19 -44.62
C GLU A 38 9.96 37.31 -44.64
N PHE A 39 9.55 37.76 -43.46
CA PHE A 39 8.58 38.86 -43.34
C PHE A 39 9.10 40.15 -43.99
N PHE A 40 10.36 40.52 -43.76
CA PHE A 40 10.95 41.72 -44.36
C PHE A 40 11.14 41.58 -45.86
N HIS A 41 11.50 40.39 -46.34
CA HIS A 41 11.59 40.11 -47.77
C HIS A 41 10.24 40.33 -48.45
N ALA A 42 9.17 39.76 -47.88
CA ALA A 42 7.82 39.91 -48.42
C ALA A 42 7.30 41.36 -48.38
N LYS A 43 7.66 42.13 -47.34
CA LYS A 43 7.12 43.47 -47.11
C LYS A 43 7.90 44.60 -47.77
N TYR A 44 9.22 44.50 -47.81
CA TYR A 44 10.12 45.57 -48.23
C TYR A 44 10.97 45.21 -49.47
N GLY A 45 10.98 43.93 -49.86
CA GLY A 45 11.82 43.42 -50.96
C GLY A 45 13.27 43.19 -50.54
N GLU A 46 13.99 42.39 -51.34
CA GLU A 46 15.33 41.87 -51.03
C GLU A 46 16.35 42.96 -50.67
N ALA A 47 16.33 44.08 -51.37
CA ALA A 47 17.29 45.16 -51.19
C ALA A 47 17.31 45.75 -49.77
N LEU A 48 16.16 45.72 -49.06
CA LEU A 48 16.01 46.32 -47.73
C LEU A 48 16.01 45.30 -46.58
N VAL A 49 16.04 44.00 -46.88
CA VAL A 49 15.98 42.94 -45.85
C VAL A 49 17.13 43.07 -44.87
N HIS A 50 18.35 43.27 -45.36
CA HIS A 50 19.53 43.32 -44.50
C HIS A 50 19.47 44.47 -43.49
N GLU A 51 19.11 45.68 -43.97
CA GLU A 51 18.98 46.86 -43.12
C GLU A 51 17.88 46.67 -42.06
N LYS A 52 16.70 46.20 -42.48
CA LYS A 52 15.58 45.98 -41.55
C LYS A 52 15.87 44.87 -40.53
N LEU A 53 16.58 43.83 -40.95
CA LEU A 53 16.99 42.75 -40.05
C LEU A 53 18.08 43.21 -39.05
N GLN A 54 18.96 44.12 -39.48
CA GLN A 54 19.95 44.76 -38.62
C GLN A 54 19.27 45.66 -37.58
N GLU A 55 18.35 46.53 -38.00
CA GLU A 55 17.53 47.36 -37.09
C GLU A 55 16.80 46.53 -36.04
N TRP A 56 16.17 45.43 -36.48
CA TRP A 56 15.48 44.51 -35.59
C TRP A 56 16.45 43.77 -34.65
N HIS A 57 17.62 43.34 -35.14
CA HIS A 57 18.63 42.72 -34.30
C HIS A 57 19.09 43.67 -33.20
N ASP A 58 19.35 44.92 -33.56
CA ASP A 58 19.84 45.93 -32.64
C ASP A 58 18.75 46.32 -31.63
N SER A 59 17.47 46.33 -32.01
CA SER A 59 16.38 46.55 -31.04
C SER A 59 16.28 45.40 -30.02
N VAL A 60 16.37 44.15 -30.47
CA VAL A 60 16.38 42.97 -29.59
C VAL A 60 17.60 42.96 -28.67
N ALA A 61 18.78 43.31 -29.18
CA ALA A 61 20.01 43.31 -28.40
C ALA A 61 20.05 44.39 -27.30
N ASN A 62 19.31 45.49 -27.51
CA ASN A 62 19.30 46.63 -26.61
C ASN A 62 18.16 46.62 -25.59
N ASP A 63 17.11 45.84 -25.84
CA ASP A 63 15.94 45.74 -24.97
C ASP A 63 16.00 44.46 -24.10
N PRO A 64 16.16 44.60 -22.77
CA PRO A 64 16.16 43.46 -21.85
C PRO A 64 14.87 42.63 -21.91
N GLN A 65 13.73 43.25 -22.18
CA GLN A 65 12.44 42.57 -22.19
C GLN A 65 12.34 41.56 -23.36
N TRP A 66 12.93 41.88 -24.50
CA TRP A 66 13.04 40.94 -25.62
C TRP A 66 13.92 39.74 -25.25
N LEU A 67 15.05 39.98 -24.59
CA LEU A 67 15.95 38.92 -24.15
C LEU A 67 15.27 37.99 -23.12
N ASP A 68 14.53 38.56 -22.17
CA ASP A 68 13.78 37.79 -21.17
C ASP A 68 12.63 37.00 -21.78
N THR A 69 12.03 37.49 -22.86
CA THR A 69 11.02 36.74 -23.62
C THR A 69 11.61 35.46 -24.21
N TYR A 70 12.82 35.51 -24.77
CA TYR A 70 13.47 34.30 -25.31
C TYR A 70 13.87 33.33 -24.20
N ARG A 71 14.35 33.84 -23.06
CA ARG A 71 14.66 33.01 -21.88
C ARG A 71 13.41 32.30 -21.35
N SER A 72 12.33 33.05 -21.14
CA SER A 72 11.05 32.50 -20.69
C SER A 72 10.50 31.44 -21.64
N LYS A 73 10.62 31.65 -22.96
CA LYS A 73 10.20 30.65 -23.95
C LYS A 73 11.03 29.37 -23.90
N ALA A 74 12.34 29.48 -23.66
CA ALA A 74 13.20 28.32 -23.48
C ALA A 74 12.80 27.52 -22.24
N ASP A 75 12.55 28.21 -21.12
CA ASP A 75 12.12 27.56 -19.87
C ASP A 75 10.78 26.83 -20.05
N LEU A 76 9.83 27.44 -20.77
CA LEU A 76 8.55 26.79 -21.09
C LEU A 76 8.73 25.56 -21.97
N LEU A 77 9.58 25.63 -22.99
CA LEU A 77 9.87 24.49 -23.87
C LEU A 77 10.49 23.33 -23.08
N ILE A 78 11.43 23.61 -22.18
CA ILE A 78 12.07 22.60 -21.34
C ILE A 78 11.03 21.94 -20.43
N LYS A 79 10.20 22.72 -19.75
CA LYS A 79 9.13 22.20 -18.89
C LYS A 79 8.14 21.32 -19.65
N GLU A 80 7.82 21.68 -20.89
CA GLU A 80 6.94 20.89 -21.74
C GLU A 80 7.61 19.55 -22.10
N ILE A 81 8.89 19.56 -22.49
CA ILE A 81 9.65 18.33 -22.78
C ILE A 81 9.75 17.44 -21.54
N GLU A 82 10.04 18.01 -20.37
CA GLU A 82 10.09 17.28 -19.11
C GLU A 82 8.72 16.64 -18.80
N THR A 83 7.65 17.40 -18.96
CA THR A 83 6.28 16.92 -18.72
C THR A 83 5.93 15.76 -19.66
N GLN A 84 6.25 15.89 -20.95
CA GLN A 84 6.02 14.84 -21.93
C GLN A 84 6.89 13.60 -21.65
N ALA A 85 8.15 13.77 -21.28
CA ALA A 85 9.04 12.67 -20.93
C ALA A 85 8.49 11.87 -19.73
N VAL A 86 8.01 12.58 -18.69
CA VAL A 86 7.37 11.96 -17.52
C VAL A 86 6.08 11.25 -17.92
N GLN A 87 5.20 11.91 -18.69
CA GLN A 87 3.94 11.31 -19.13
C GLN A 87 4.13 10.07 -20.01
N ASN A 88 5.18 10.03 -20.81
CA ASN A 88 5.49 8.87 -21.67
C ASN A 88 6.16 7.74 -20.88
N ALA A 89 6.99 8.05 -19.88
CA ALA A 89 7.67 7.04 -19.07
C ALA A 89 6.79 6.43 -17.97
N MET A 90 5.84 7.19 -17.43
CA MET A 90 5.01 6.76 -16.30
C MET A 90 4.17 5.50 -16.58
N PRO A 91 3.56 5.30 -17.77
CA PRO A 91 2.81 4.09 -18.10
C PRO A 91 3.67 2.84 -18.04
N ASP A 92 4.89 2.88 -18.59
CA ASP A 92 5.81 1.74 -18.61
C ASP A 92 6.28 1.37 -17.21
N ILE A 93 6.59 2.39 -16.39
CA ILE A 93 6.95 2.22 -14.98
C ILE A 93 5.78 1.59 -14.20
N ASN A 94 4.57 2.14 -14.38
CA ASN A 94 3.38 1.62 -13.72
C ASN A 94 3.07 0.18 -14.14
N LEU A 95 3.19 -0.15 -15.43
CA LEU A 95 2.97 -1.50 -15.94
C LEU A 95 3.97 -2.50 -15.34
N ALA A 96 5.25 -2.13 -15.28
CA ALA A 96 6.28 -2.96 -14.66
C ALA A 96 6.02 -3.20 -13.16
N HIS A 97 5.62 -2.16 -12.42
CA HIS A 97 5.27 -2.30 -11.01
C HIS A 97 4.00 -3.12 -10.78
N GLN A 98 2.98 -2.96 -11.62
CA GLN A 98 1.76 -3.77 -11.56
C GLN A 98 2.07 -5.25 -11.77
N GLY A 99 2.97 -5.57 -12.71
CA GLY A 99 3.47 -6.93 -12.93
C GLY A 99 4.19 -7.50 -11.71
N ALA A 100 5.04 -6.71 -11.06
CA ALA A 100 5.75 -7.14 -9.85
C ALA A 100 4.79 -7.37 -8.66
N ILE A 101 3.81 -6.49 -8.46
CA ILE A 101 2.80 -6.62 -7.39
C ILE A 101 1.99 -7.89 -7.60
N THR A 102 1.47 -8.10 -8.81
CA THR A 102 0.65 -9.29 -9.11
C THR A 102 1.45 -10.59 -8.99
N ALA A 103 2.74 -10.59 -9.38
CA ALA A 103 3.62 -11.74 -9.16
C ALA A 103 3.82 -12.04 -7.67
N LEU A 104 4.04 -11.01 -6.85
CA LEU A 104 4.23 -11.15 -5.41
C LEU A 104 2.95 -11.62 -4.70
N GLU A 105 1.79 -11.07 -5.07
CA GLU A 105 0.48 -11.48 -4.55
C GLU A 105 0.19 -12.96 -4.87
N ASN A 106 0.48 -13.40 -6.09
CA ASN A 106 0.30 -14.79 -6.48
C ASN A 106 1.25 -15.73 -5.72
N ALA A 107 2.52 -15.36 -5.59
CA ALA A 107 3.49 -16.14 -4.81
C ALA A 107 3.06 -16.27 -3.34
N HIS A 108 2.62 -15.17 -2.74
CA HIS A 108 2.15 -15.17 -1.35
C HIS A 108 0.87 -15.99 -1.17
N LYS A 109 -0.07 -15.92 -2.12
CA LYS A 109 -1.29 -16.73 -2.08
C LYS A 109 -0.98 -18.23 -2.11
N ILE A 110 -0.05 -18.66 -2.96
CA ILE A 110 0.41 -20.06 -3.02
C ILE A 110 0.97 -20.49 -1.66
N GLU A 111 1.86 -19.70 -1.08
CA GLU A 111 2.46 -20.00 0.23
C GLU A 111 1.42 -20.08 1.35
N VAL A 112 0.49 -19.13 1.41
CA VAL A 112 -0.59 -19.12 2.39
C VAL A 112 -1.49 -20.34 2.24
N ASP A 113 -1.84 -20.73 1.02
CA ASP A 113 -2.69 -21.89 0.77
C ASP A 113 -1.96 -23.20 1.13
N GLU A 114 -0.66 -23.32 0.85
CA GLU A 114 0.15 -24.46 1.31
C GLU A 114 0.22 -24.54 2.83
N LEU A 115 0.46 -23.41 3.52
CA LEU A 115 0.51 -23.37 4.97
C LEU A 115 -0.84 -23.72 5.60
N LYS A 116 -1.95 -23.25 5.01
CA LYS A 116 -3.30 -23.63 5.43
C LYS A 116 -3.55 -25.12 5.27
N GLN A 117 -3.16 -25.71 4.15
CA GLN A 117 -3.31 -27.16 3.94
C GLN A 117 -2.51 -27.96 4.96
N ARG A 118 -1.24 -27.59 5.21
CA ARG A 118 -0.43 -28.24 6.25
C ARG A 118 -1.04 -28.12 7.64
N ALA A 119 -1.63 -26.97 7.97
CA ALA A 119 -2.32 -26.78 9.25
C ALA A 119 -3.57 -27.67 9.37
N LEU A 120 -4.37 -27.76 8.31
CA LEU A 120 -5.55 -28.64 8.26
C LEU A 120 -5.17 -30.12 8.36
N ASP A 121 -4.13 -30.55 7.65
CA ASP A 121 -3.62 -31.92 7.71
C ASP A 121 -3.08 -32.26 9.10
N ALA A 122 -2.36 -31.32 9.73
CA ALA A 122 -1.88 -31.47 11.11
C ALA A 122 -3.04 -31.56 12.10
N GLU A 123 -4.10 -30.75 11.91
CA GLU A 123 -5.30 -30.81 12.75
C GLU A 123 -6.01 -32.15 12.60
N LYS A 124 -6.18 -32.64 11.36
CA LYS A 124 -6.81 -33.93 11.09
C LYS A 124 -6.03 -35.07 11.74
N LYS A 125 -4.70 -35.08 11.58
CA LYS A 125 -3.83 -36.07 12.21
C LYS A 125 -3.93 -36.03 13.74
N ALA A 126 -3.93 -34.83 14.33
CA ALA A 126 -4.09 -34.68 15.77
C ALA A 126 -5.45 -35.19 16.26
N ARG A 127 -6.53 -34.96 15.50
CA ARG A 127 -7.87 -35.51 15.80
C ARG A 127 -7.91 -37.04 15.72
N GLU A 128 -7.28 -37.63 14.71
CA GLU A 128 -7.19 -39.08 14.56
C GLU A 128 -6.40 -39.71 15.72
N GLU A 129 -5.22 -39.18 16.05
CA GLU A 129 -4.42 -39.63 17.18
C GLU A 129 -5.15 -39.48 18.53
N TRP A 130 -5.87 -38.37 18.71
CA TRP A 130 -6.69 -38.14 19.90
C TRP A 130 -7.85 -39.13 19.99
N THR A 131 -8.51 -39.45 18.87
CA THR A 131 -9.61 -40.42 18.83
C THR A 131 -9.13 -41.82 19.19
N VAL A 132 -7.97 -42.24 18.69
CA VAL A 132 -7.35 -43.52 19.06
C VAL A 132 -7.01 -43.55 20.54
N LYS A 133 -6.32 -42.53 21.07
CA LYS A 133 -5.93 -42.46 22.48
C LYS A 133 -7.13 -42.40 23.43
N THR A 134 -8.19 -41.69 23.07
CA THR A 134 -9.42 -41.61 23.88
C THR A 134 -10.18 -42.92 23.87
N ASN A 135 -10.24 -43.62 22.72
CA ASN A 135 -10.83 -44.95 22.64
C ASN A 135 -10.04 -45.96 23.47
N ASP A 136 -8.71 -45.98 23.37
CA ASP A 136 -7.83 -46.84 24.18
C ASP A 136 -7.97 -46.54 25.68
N TRP A 137 -8.05 -45.26 26.06
CA TRP A 137 -8.31 -44.84 27.44
C TRP A 137 -9.69 -45.31 27.93
N ALA A 138 -10.74 -45.18 27.11
CA ALA A 138 -12.09 -45.59 27.46
C ALA A 138 -12.19 -47.12 27.63
N VAL A 139 -11.53 -47.88 26.75
CA VAL A 139 -11.47 -49.35 26.85
C VAL A 139 -10.67 -49.79 28.08
N ASN A 140 -9.57 -49.10 28.41
CA ASN A 140 -8.82 -49.40 29.63
C ASN A 140 -9.53 -48.95 30.93
N GLN A 141 -10.42 -47.96 30.87
CA GLN A 141 -11.30 -47.58 31.98
C GLN A 141 -12.42 -48.60 32.24
N THR A 142 -12.86 -49.34 31.21
CA THR A 142 -13.96 -50.32 31.29
C THR A 142 -13.50 -51.74 31.67
N LYS A 143 -12.23 -51.93 32.08
CA LYS A 143 -11.78 -53.12 32.80
C LYS A 143 -11.85 -52.85 34.31
N PRO A 144 -12.95 -53.17 35.02
CA PRO A 144 -13.08 -52.84 36.42
C PRO A 144 -12.20 -53.75 37.28
N GLY A 145 -11.20 -53.16 37.94
CA GLY A 145 -10.73 -53.68 39.23
C GLY A 145 -11.85 -53.52 40.27
N TRP A 146 -12.00 -54.50 41.15
CA TRP A 146 -13.09 -54.63 42.13
C TRP A 146 -13.41 -53.34 42.92
N TRP A 147 -12.41 -52.49 43.16
CA TRP A 147 -12.54 -51.22 43.87
C TRP A 147 -13.33 -50.11 43.15
N LYS A 148 -13.51 -50.18 41.81
CA LYS A 148 -14.20 -49.11 41.03
C LYS A 148 -15.72 -49.24 40.98
N ARG A 149 -16.33 -50.27 41.59
CA ARG A 149 -17.80 -50.46 41.58
C ARG A 149 -18.56 -49.33 42.31
N ASN A 150 -17.96 -48.68 43.30
CA ASN A 150 -18.63 -47.63 44.09
C ASN A 150 -18.32 -46.18 43.63
N SER A 151 -17.32 -45.97 42.76
CA SER A 151 -17.00 -44.62 42.22
C SER A 151 -17.72 -44.31 40.89
N LEU A 152 -18.44 -45.29 40.32
CA LEU A 152 -19.12 -45.19 39.02
C LEU A 152 -20.44 -44.41 39.05
N ALA A 153 -20.96 -44.02 40.23
CA ALA A 153 -22.14 -43.17 40.33
C ALA A 153 -21.86 -41.73 39.91
N LEU A 154 -20.67 -41.20 40.23
CA LEU A 154 -20.27 -39.83 39.91
C LEU A 154 -19.82 -39.69 38.45
N LEU A 155 -19.23 -40.76 37.89
CA LEU A 155 -18.85 -40.82 36.47
C LEU A 155 -20.05 -41.07 35.53
N LYS A 156 -21.17 -41.65 35.99
CA LYS A 156 -22.39 -41.78 35.18
C LYS A 156 -23.09 -40.43 34.93
N VAL A 157 -22.97 -39.47 35.85
CA VAL A 157 -23.50 -38.11 35.66
C VAL A 157 -22.67 -37.30 34.66
N ILE A 158 -21.38 -37.64 34.49
CA ILE A 158 -20.46 -36.93 33.59
C ILE A 158 -20.31 -37.66 32.23
N GLY A 159 -20.48 -38.98 32.20
CA GLY A 159 -20.23 -39.82 31.02
C GLY A 159 -21.37 -39.96 30.02
N GLY A 160 -22.47 -39.19 30.16
CA GLY A 160 -23.67 -39.33 29.33
C GLY A 160 -23.75 -38.42 28.10
N SER A 161 -23.29 -37.17 28.15
CA SER A 161 -23.68 -36.19 27.11
C SER A 161 -22.68 -35.09 26.72
N VAL A 162 -21.45 -35.02 27.24
CA VAL A 162 -20.57 -33.85 26.94
C VAL A 162 -19.09 -34.20 26.74
N ILE A 163 -18.76 -35.06 25.78
CA ILE A 163 -17.35 -35.35 25.43
C ILE A 163 -16.89 -34.59 24.17
N SER A 164 -17.78 -34.10 23.31
CA SER A 164 -17.35 -33.38 22.09
C SER A 164 -17.02 -31.89 22.33
N VAL A 165 -17.72 -31.20 23.22
CA VAL A 165 -17.58 -29.73 23.40
C VAL A 165 -16.63 -29.35 24.54
N LEU A 166 -16.72 -30.02 25.69
CA LEU A 166 -15.84 -29.74 26.84
C LEU A 166 -14.40 -30.22 26.61
N GLY A 167 -14.21 -31.33 25.89
CA GLY A 167 -12.88 -31.82 25.53
C GLY A 167 -12.11 -30.81 24.66
N GLY A 168 -12.81 -30.20 23.69
CA GLY A 168 -12.25 -29.14 22.85
C GLY A 168 -11.88 -27.90 23.66
N ALA A 169 -12.74 -27.45 24.57
CA ALA A 169 -12.48 -26.29 25.41
C ALA A 169 -11.27 -26.48 26.34
N ILE A 170 -11.14 -27.66 26.96
CA ILE A 170 -10.02 -27.98 27.86
C ILE A 170 -8.71 -28.10 27.07
N ALA A 171 -8.71 -28.77 25.91
CA ALA A 171 -7.52 -28.86 25.06
C ALA A 171 -7.08 -27.47 24.56
N THR A 172 -8.04 -26.62 24.18
CA THR A 172 -7.76 -25.25 23.74
C THR A 172 -7.18 -24.40 24.88
N ALA A 173 -7.73 -24.50 26.09
CA ALA A 173 -7.19 -23.82 27.27
C ALA A 173 -5.75 -24.25 27.60
N CYS A 174 -5.43 -25.54 27.46
CA CYS A 174 -4.06 -26.04 27.65
C CYS A 174 -3.09 -25.55 26.58
N ILE A 175 -3.50 -25.52 25.30
CA ILE A 175 -2.68 -25.02 24.19
C ILE A 175 -2.41 -23.52 24.34
N VAL A 176 -3.44 -22.75 24.69
CA VAL A 176 -3.36 -21.30 24.94
C VAL A 176 -2.48 -21.00 26.15
N GLY A 177 -2.61 -21.78 27.23
CA GLY A 177 -1.75 -21.66 28.41
C GLY A 177 -0.28 -21.95 28.13
N LEU A 178 0.02 -22.93 27.28
CA LEU A 178 1.39 -23.26 26.87
C LEU A 178 2.01 -22.17 25.96
N LEU A 179 1.23 -21.61 25.03
CA LEU A 179 1.68 -20.51 24.16
C LEU A 179 1.95 -19.21 24.95
N ALA A 180 1.11 -18.90 25.94
CA ALA A 180 1.27 -17.73 26.79
C ALA A 180 2.54 -17.80 27.68
N MET A 181 3.00 -19.02 28.02
CA MET A 181 4.27 -19.20 28.75
C MET A 181 5.52 -18.99 27.89
N ILE A 182 5.42 -19.11 26.56
CA ILE A 182 6.57 -18.99 25.64
C ILE A 182 6.77 -17.54 25.17
N ASN A 183 5.70 -16.73 25.09
CA ASN A 183 5.83 -15.32 24.72
C ASN A 183 4.69 -14.45 25.31
N PRO A 184 4.98 -13.47 26.19
CA PRO A 184 3.94 -12.69 26.86
C PRO A 184 3.16 -11.77 25.92
N THR A 185 3.72 -11.39 24.77
CA THR A 185 3.05 -10.57 23.73
C THR A 185 2.04 -11.36 22.91
N LEU A 186 2.11 -12.70 22.87
CA LEU A 186 1.12 -13.56 22.22
C LEU A 186 -0.12 -13.80 23.09
N SER A 187 -0.08 -13.46 24.38
CA SER A 187 -1.19 -13.70 25.32
C SER A 187 -2.46 -12.92 24.95
N ALA A 188 -2.32 -11.72 24.40
CA ALA A 188 -3.45 -10.90 23.95
C ALA A 188 -4.14 -11.49 22.71
N THR A 189 -3.35 -11.98 21.75
CA THR A 189 -3.84 -12.65 20.54
C THR A 189 -4.38 -14.05 20.84
N ALA A 190 -3.78 -14.74 21.81
CA ALA A 190 -4.24 -16.06 22.24
C ALA A 190 -5.56 -15.97 23.02
N ASN A 191 -5.78 -14.94 23.83
CA ASN A 191 -7.06 -14.69 24.48
C ASN A 191 -8.18 -14.34 23.50
N SER A 192 -7.89 -13.57 22.43
CA SER A 192 -8.90 -13.24 21.41
C SER A 192 -9.23 -14.44 20.52
N LEU A 193 -8.24 -15.28 20.17
CA LEU A 193 -8.45 -16.55 19.48
C LEU A 193 -9.20 -17.56 20.34
N ALA A 194 -8.85 -17.69 21.62
CA ALA A 194 -9.55 -18.55 22.57
C ALA A 194 -11.01 -18.11 22.73
N LYS A 195 -11.26 -16.80 22.88
CA LYS A 195 -12.62 -16.26 22.96
C LYS A 195 -13.40 -16.49 21.66
N GLY A 196 -12.79 -16.24 20.50
CA GLY A 196 -13.45 -16.46 19.20
C GLY A 196 -13.72 -17.93 18.87
N LEU A 197 -12.90 -18.87 19.37
CA LEU A 197 -13.14 -20.31 19.26
C LEU A 197 -14.18 -20.81 20.27
N VAL A 198 -14.16 -20.31 21.50
CA VAL A 198 -15.17 -20.60 22.52
C VAL A 198 -16.54 -20.09 22.08
N ASP A 199 -16.63 -18.87 21.56
CA ASP A 199 -17.87 -18.27 21.04
C ASP A 199 -18.39 -18.99 19.77
N LYS A 200 -17.52 -19.68 19.02
CA LYS A 200 -17.92 -20.50 17.86
C LYS A 200 -18.29 -21.95 18.22
N LEU A 201 -17.74 -22.48 19.32
CA LEU A 201 -17.97 -23.86 19.77
C LEU A 201 -19.10 -23.97 20.79
N LEU A 202 -19.46 -22.86 21.45
CA LEU A 202 -20.66 -22.73 22.27
C LEU A 202 -21.73 -22.00 21.44
N PRO A 203 -22.88 -22.62 21.11
CA PRO A 203 -23.95 -21.90 20.44
C PRO A 203 -24.39 -20.70 21.30
N ALA A 204 -24.55 -19.53 20.66
CA ALA A 204 -24.89 -18.27 21.32
C ALA A 204 -26.29 -18.23 21.96
N ASP A 205 -27.14 -19.22 21.69
CA ASP A 205 -28.46 -19.34 22.26
C ASP A 205 -28.59 -20.62 23.09
N ASP A 206 -28.76 -20.44 24.39
CA ASP A 206 -29.20 -21.44 25.35
C ASP A 206 -30.60 -21.95 24.93
N PRO A 207 -30.79 -23.21 24.49
CA PRO A 207 -32.13 -23.74 24.26
C PRO A 207 -32.84 -24.11 25.57
N THR A 208 -32.23 -23.82 26.74
CA THR A 208 -32.71 -24.27 28.04
C THR A 208 -32.79 -23.18 29.10
N GLY A 209 -33.06 -21.93 28.73
CA GLY A 209 -33.74 -20.93 29.59
C GLY A 209 -33.41 -20.91 31.09
N LEU A 210 -32.16 -21.13 31.49
CA LEU A 210 -31.73 -21.16 32.89
C LEU A 210 -30.59 -20.16 33.04
N GLY A 211 -31.01 -18.91 33.11
CA GLY A 211 -30.16 -17.75 33.06
C GLY A 211 -29.02 -17.75 34.08
N VAL A 212 -27.82 -17.49 33.58
CA VAL A 212 -26.77 -16.84 34.36
C VAL A 212 -26.52 -15.49 33.71
N LYS A 213 -27.04 -14.44 34.36
CA LYS A 213 -26.87 -13.04 33.94
C LYS A 213 -25.38 -12.74 33.79
N SER A 214 -24.97 -12.27 32.62
CA SER A 214 -23.66 -11.68 32.39
C SER A 214 -23.50 -10.44 33.28
N PHE A 215 -22.44 -10.43 34.09
CA PHE A 215 -22.01 -9.25 34.82
C PHE A 215 -21.32 -8.28 33.86
N THR A 216 -22.08 -7.37 33.27
CA THR A 216 -21.53 -6.13 32.68
C THR A 216 -22.51 -4.99 32.92
N ASN A 217 -22.39 -4.35 34.08
CA ASN A 217 -22.81 -2.97 34.26
C ASN A 217 -21.57 -2.12 34.09
N GLU A 218 -21.50 -1.35 33.00
CA GLU A 218 -21.04 0.05 32.99
C GLU A 218 -21.16 0.58 31.56
N GLN A 219 -22.14 1.46 31.37
CA GLN A 219 -22.46 2.17 30.15
C GLN A 219 -21.84 3.58 30.26
N PRO A 220 -21.06 4.06 29.28
CA PRO A 220 -20.47 5.41 29.33
C PRO A 220 -21.50 6.50 28.97
N PRO A 221 -21.31 7.75 29.43
CA PRO A 221 -22.29 8.82 29.27
C PRO A 221 -22.39 9.34 27.83
N ALA A 222 -23.63 9.59 27.42
CA ALA A 222 -23.99 10.18 26.13
C ALA A 222 -23.74 11.69 26.12
N ASP A 223 -23.05 12.18 25.09
CA ASP A 223 -22.89 13.60 24.80
C ASP A 223 -24.07 14.13 23.96
N ASN A 224 -24.35 15.40 24.17
CA ASN A 224 -25.47 16.17 23.64
C ASN A 224 -25.43 16.29 22.12
N ASP A 225 -26.60 16.30 21.48
CA ASP A 225 -26.79 17.28 20.41
C ASP A 225 -28.24 17.71 20.14
N LYS A 226 -28.32 19.00 19.83
CA LYS A 226 -29.48 19.88 19.73
C LYS A 226 -30.35 19.63 18.50
N LYS A 227 -31.65 19.92 18.62
CA LYS A 227 -32.50 20.53 17.56
C LYS A 227 -33.86 20.96 18.13
N PRO A 228 -34.60 21.87 17.46
CA PRO A 228 -34.22 22.94 16.55
C PRO A 228 -34.25 24.33 17.18
#